data_AF-A0A944AH62-F1
#
_entry.id   AF-A0A944AH62-F1
#
_cell.length_a   1.000
_cell.length_b   1.000
_cell.length_c   1.000
_cell.angle_alpha   90.00
_cell.angle_beta   90.00
_cell.angle_gamma   90.00
#
_symmetry.space_group_name_H-M   'P 1'
#
loop_
_entity.id
_entity.type
_entity.pdbx_description
1 polymer ?
#
loop_
_entity_poly.entity_id
_entity_poly.type
_entity_poly.pdbx_seq_one_letter_code
_entity_poly.pdbx_strand_id
1 'polypeptide(L)'
;MSAKETRLRYKVAGHAFEFIHGEDFPCGGRLLAPYLPFADDGSDECIFRLRIVRAPLPPTGRLIRRCNDEAPYLWIYEDISAAEEKCFGHSLSPDEPMSILRCDGDEALLTIAPACGNSAAAMAVNNSAMLLYT
;
A
#
# COMPACT_ATOMS: atom_id res chain seq x y z
N MET A 1 18.59 -4.56 -16.24
CA MET A 1 17.92 -3.32 -16.67
C MET A 1 17.04 -2.88 -15.52
N SER A 2 17.22 -1.68 -14.97
CA SER A 2 16.32 -1.18 -13.92
C SER A 2 14.94 -1.01 -14.54
N ALA A 3 13.92 -1.66 -13.99
CA ALA A 3 12.54 -1.41 -14.41
C ALA A 3 12.24 0.09 -14.21
N LYS A 4 11.57 0.71 -15.18
CA LYS A 4 11.25 2.13 -15.11
C LYS A 4 10.10 2.31 -14.11
N GLU A 5 10.30 3.22 -13.16
CA GLU A 5 9.33 3.51 -12.11
C GLU A 5 8.60 4.81 -12.43
N THR A 6 7.30 4.83 -12.16
CA THR A 6 6.47 6.03 -12.18
C THR A 6 6.28 6.51 -10.75
N ARG A 7 6.47 7.81 -10.54
CA ARG A 7 6.25 8.50 -9.26
C ARG A 7 5.10 9.48 -9.44
N LEU A 8 4.10 9.38 -8.57
CA LEU A 8 2.94 10.25 -8.56
C LEU A 8 2.83 10.90 -7.19
N ARG A 9 2.87 12.23 -7.18
CA ARG A 9 2.89 13.03 -5.96
C ARG A 9 1.54 13.69 -5.73
N TYR A 10 1.15 13.75 -4.47
CA TYR A 10 -0.13 14.30 -4.04
C TYR A 10 0.02 15.12 -2.77
N LYS A 11 -0.87 16.11 -2.57
CA LYS A 11 -0.94 16.91 -1.34
C LYS A 11 -2.37 17.02 -0.82
N VAL A 12 -2.62 16.42 0.34
CA VAL A 12 -3.94 16.41 0.99
C VAL A 12 -3.82 17.07 2.37
N ALA A 13 -4.70 18.03 2.64
CA ALA A 13 -4.74 18.77 3.90
C ALA A 13 -3.38 19.39 4.32
N GLY A 14 -2.55 19.79 3.35
CA GLY A 14 -1.23 20.37 3.61
C GLY A 14 -0.08 19.36 3.67
N HIS A 15 -0.36 18.06 3.68
CA HIS A 15 0.64 17.00 3.77
C HIS A 15 0.89 16.38 2.40
N ALA A 16 2.16 16.35 1.98
CA ALA A 16 2.57 15.75 0.73
C ALA A 16 2.92 14.26 0.90
N PHE A 17 2.64 13.44 -0.10
CA PHE A 17 3.02 12.03 -0.16
C PHE A 17 3.19 11.55 -1.60
N GLU A 18 3.87 10.42 -1.78
CA GLU A 18 4.18 9.88 -3.11
C GLU A 18 3.75 8.41 -3.25
N PHE A 19 3.17 8.05 -4.39
CA PHE A 19 3.02 6.66 -4.83
C PHE A 19 4.08 6.34 -5.88
N ILE A 20 4.79 5.22 -5.69
CA ILE A 20 5.84 4.74 -6.59
C ILE A 20 5.42 3.37 -7.12
N HIS A 21 5.37 3.18 -8.44
CA HIS A 21 5.00 1.89 -9.03
C HIS A 21 5.74 1.62 -10.35
N GLY A 22 5.84 0.35 -10.74
CA GLY A 22 6.37 -0.03 -12.05
C GLY A 22 5.39 0.27 -13.20
N GLU A 23 5.90 0.30 -14.45
CA GLU A 23 5.08 0.51 -15.66
C GLU A 23 3.96 -0.54 -15.82
N ASP A 24 4.18 -1.78 -15.36
CA ASP A 24 3.20 -2.88 -15.45
C ASP A 24 2.09 -2.79 -14.39
N PHE A 25 2.18 -1.83 -13.46
CA PHE A 25 1.12 -1.67 -12.47
C PHE A 25 -0.03 -0.88 -13.10
N PRO A 26 -1.26 -1.44 -13.18
CA PRO A 26 -2.39 -0.77 -13.82
C PRO A 26 -2.92 0.35 -12.92
N CYS A 27 -2.15 1.42 -12.81
CA CYS A 27 -2.54 2.72 -12.26
C CYS A 27 -3.41 3.54 -13.23
N GLY A 28 -4.05 2.88 -14.22
CA GLY A 28 -5.15 3.49 -14.94
C GLY A 28 -6.15 4.05 -13.92
N GLY A 29 -6.59 5.29 -14.12
CA GLY A 29 -7.02 6.26 -13.10
C GLY A 29 -8.10 5.88 -12.08
N ARG A 30 -8.56 4.62 -11.99
CA ARG A 30 -9.43 4.11 -10.93
C ARG A 30 -8.70 3.83 -9.61
N LEU A 31 -7.44 3.40 -9.65
CA LEU A 31 -6.73 2.94 -8.45
C LEU A 31 -6.34 4.11 -7.54
N LEU A 32 -5.92 5.22 -8.16
CA LEU A 32 -5.60 6.49 -7.52
C LEU A 32 -6.66 7.56 -7.77
N ALA A 33 -7.85 7.17 -8.27
CA ALA A 33 -8.99 8.09 -8.51
C ALA A 33 -9.24 9.04 -7.34
N PRO A 34 -9.26 8.58 -6.06
CA PRO A 34 -9.50 9.47 -4.93
C PRO A 34 -8.46 10.58 -4.78
N TYR A 35 -7.24 10.36 -5.26
CA TYR A 35 -6.12 11.30 -5.11
C TYR A 35 -5.92 12.21 -6.32
N LEU A 36 -6.49 11.89 -7.50
CA LEU A 36 -6.32 12.71 -8.72
C LEU A 36 -6.59 14.21 -8.54
N PRO A 37 -7.61 14.66 -7.77
CA PRO A 37 -7.83 16.09 -7.53
C PRO A 37 -6.73 16.78 -6.73
N PHE A 38 -5.84 16.01 -6.09
CA PHE A 38 -4.80 16.48 -5.18
C PHE A 38 -3.39 16.28 -5.75
N ALA A 39 -3.26 16.04 -7.05
CA ALA A 39 -1.96 15.95 -7.71
C ALA A 39 -1.14 17.22 -7.44
N ASP A 40 0.12 17.05 -7.05
CA ASP A 40 1.01 18.13 -6.61
C ASP A 40 2.35 18.06 -7.37
N ASP A 41 2.78 19.19 -7.92
CA ASP A 41 4.10 19.37 -8.53
C ASP A 41 5.08 20.14 -7.61
N GLY A 42 4.65 20.44 -6.38
CA GLY A 42 5.45 21.10 -5.36
C GLY A 42 6.64 20.28 -4.86
N SER A 43 7.44 20.90 -3.99
CA SER A 43 8.69 20.34 -3.46
C SER A 43 8.67 20.08 -1.96
N ASP A 44 7.51 20.15 -1.32
CA ASP A 44 7.38 19.90 0.12
C ASP A 44 7.91 18.50 0.48
N GLU A 45 8.36 18.33 1.71
CA GLU A 45 8.75 17.02 2.22
C GLU A 45 7.55 16.08 2.25
N CYS A 46 7.72 14.86 1.72
CA CYS A 46 6.68 13.85 1.77
C CYS A 46 6.66 13.19 3.15
N ILE A 47 5.49 13.13 3.77
CA ILE A 47 5.31 12.41 5.04
C ILE A 47 5.44 10.89 4.88
N PHE A 48 5.22 10.37 3.67
CA PHE A 48 5.55 9.00 3.33
C PHE A 48 5.73 8.83 1.81
N ARG A 49 6.40 7.73 1.43
CA ARG A 49 6.50 7.23 0.05
C ARG A 49 6.02 5.78 0.02
N LEU A 50 4.91 5.53 -0.68
CA LEU A 50 4.35 4.19 -0.83
C LEU A 50 4.76 3.58 -2.16
N ARG A 51 5.65 2.60 -2.10
CA ARG A 51 6.03 1.74 -3.22
C ARG A 51 5.02 0.60 -3.37
N ILE A 52 4.53 0.40 -4.59
CA ILE A 52 3.48 -0.56 -4.91
C ILE A 52 4.00 -1.56 -5.94
N VAL A 53 3.94 -2.84 -5.63
CA VAL A 53 4.40 -3.93 -6.50
C VAL A 53 3.37 -5.04 -6.62
N ARG A 54 3.36 -5.71 -7.78
CA ARG A 54 2.65 -6.98 -7.96
C ARG A 54 3.65 -8.12 -7.93
N ALA A 55 3.59 -8.92 -6.88
CA ALA A 55 4.50 -10.04 -6.64
C ALA A 55 3.83 -11.05 -5.70
N PRO A 56 4.31 -12.31 -5.64
CA PRO A 56 3.92 -13.23 -4.56
C PRO A 56 4.03 -12.55 -3.20
N LEU A 57 3.04 -12.75 -2.34
CA LEU A 57 3.04 -12.12 -1.03
C LEU A 57 4.25 -12.61 -0.23
N PRO A 58 5.00 -11.70 0.41
CA PRO A 58 6.12 -12.10 1.24
C PRO A 58 5.61 -12.86 2.47
N PRO A 59 6.44 -13.71 3.09
CA PRO A 59 6.07 -14.37 4.33
C PRO A 59 5.82 -13.35 5.43
N THR A 60 4.78 -13.56 6.24
CA THR A 60 4.44 -12.74 7.40
C THR A 60 4.77 -13.48 8.69
N GLY A 61 5.02 -12.75 9.78
CA GLY A 61 5.25 -13.33 11.09
C GLY A 61 3.97 -13.82 11.75
N ARG A 62 4.00 -13.89 13.08
CA ARG A 62 2.85 -14.28 13.88
C ARG A 62 1.70 -13.30 13.67
N LEU A 63 0.49 -13.84 13.44
CA LEU A 63 -0.73 -13.03 13.43
C LEU A 63 -0.99 -12.48 14.83
N ILE A 64 -1.01 -11.15 14.94
CA ILE A 64 -1.36 -10.44 16.19
C ILE A 64 -2.88 -10.30 16.27
N ARG A 65 -3.51 -9.83 15.19
CA ARG A 65 -4.96 -9.57 15.17
C ARG A 65 -5.52 -9.55 13.74
N ARG A 66 -6.74 -10.07 13.57
CA ARG A 66 -7.61 -9.75 12.43
C ARG A 66 -8.66 -8.74 12.88
N CYS A 67 -8.79 -7.66 12.14
CA CYS A 67 -9.78 -6.62 12.33
C CYS A 67 -10.94 -6.81 11.35
N ASN A 68 -12.09 -6.30 11.76
CA ASN A 68 -13.38 -6.32 11.06
C ASN A 68 -14.05 -7.69 10.99
N ASP A 69 -15.37 -7.67 11.16
CA ASP A 69 -16.22 -8.86 11.03
C ASP A 69 -16.70 -9.04 9.57
N GLU A 70 -16.62 -7.98 8.77
CA GLU A 70 -16.95 -7.93 7.34
C GLU A 70 -15.86 -7.23 6.52
N ALA A 71 -15.92 -7.41 5.19
CA ALA A 71 -14.94 -6.81 4.28
C ALA A 71 -15.03 -5.27 4.26
N PRO A 72 -13.90 -4.56 4.09
CA PRO A 72 -12.54 -5.09 3.91
C PRO A 72 -11.93 -5.60 5.21
N TYR A 73 -11.19 -6.70 5.14
CA TYR A 73 -10.48 -7.27 6.28
C TYR A 73 -9.06 -6.71 6.39
N LEU A 74 -8.61 -6.47 7.63
CA LEU A 74 -7.26 -6.01 7.96
C LEU A 74 -6.61 -7.01 8.90
N TRP A 75 -5.40 -7.47 8.58
CA TRP A 75 -4.59 -8.31 9.46
C TRP A 75 -3.38 -7.53 9.94
N ILE A 76 -3.00 -7.74 11.19
CA ILE A 76 -1.82 -7.17 11.80
C ILE A 76 -0.91 -8.34 12.17
N TYR A 77 0.28 -8.37 11.60
CA TYR A 77 1.29 -9.38 11.88
C TYR A 77 2.53 -8.74 12.50
N GLU A 78 3.32 -9.53 13.21
CA GLU A 78 4.75 -9.23 13.40
C GLU A 78 5.46 -9.29 12.04
N ASP A 79 6.41 -8.40 11.80
CA ASP A 79 7.26 -8.51 10.62
C ASP A 79 8.41 -9.52 10.85
N ILE A 80 8.59 -10.45 9.91
CA ILE A 80 9.70 -11.41 9.93
C ILE A 80 11.01 -10.72 9.56
N SER A 81 10.96 -9.70 8.69
CA SER A 81 12.18 -9.04 8.20
C SER A 81 12.74 -7.99 9.14
N ALA A 82 11.93 -7.49 10.09
CA ALA A 82 12.32 -6.45 11.02
C ALA A 82 11.71 -6.75 12.39
N ALA A 83 12.57 -7.18 13.33
CA ALA A 83 12.13 -7.47 14.69
C ALA A 83 11.53 -6.20 15.31
N GLU A 84 10.35 -6.33 15.92
CA GLU A 84 9.55 -5.26 16.55
C GLU A 84 8.70 -4.39 15.60
N GLU A 85 8.81 -4.59 14.28
CA GLU A 85 7.92 -3.93 13.32
C GLU A 85 6.65 -4.73 13.03
N LYS A 86 5.62 -4.04 12.55
CA LYS A 86 4.34 -4.63 12.17
C LYS A 86 4.18 -4.57 10.66
N CYS A 87 3.58 -5.61 10.10
CA CYS A 87 3.10 -5.57 8.72
C CYS A 87 1.57 -5.77 8.67
N PHE A 88 0.95 -5.20 7.64
CA PHE A 88 -0.51 -5.10 7.54
C PHE A 88 -1.01 -5.84 6.30
N GLY A 89 -1.87 -6.82 6.50
CA GLY A 89 -2.54 -7.53 5.43
C GLY A 89 -3.89 -6.90 5.08
N HIS A 90 -4.25 -6.82 3.80
CA HIS A 90 -5.58 -6.37 3.37
C HIS A 90 -6.26 -7.40 2.45
N SER A 91 -7.59 -7.53 2.53
CA SER A 91 -8.34 -8.44 1.68
C SER A 91 -9.82 -8.09 1.59
N LEU A 92 -10.48 -8.61 0.56
CA LEU A 92 -11.94 -8.66 0.44
C LEU A 92 -12.53 -10.03 0.83
N SER A 93 -11.68 -11.04 1.09
CA SER A 93 -12.07 -12.35 1.62
C SER A 93 -11.61 -12.47 3.08
N PRO A 94 -12.33 -13.19 3.96
CA PRO A 94 -11.88 -13.44 5.33
C PRO A 94 -10.72 -14.44 5.45
N ASP A 95 -10.40 -15.18 4.39
CA ASP A 95 -9.53 -16.36 4.47
C ASP A 95 -8.06 -15.98 4.62
N GLU A 96 -7.55 -15.14 3.72
CA GLU A 96 -6.16 -14.73 3.66
C GLU A 96 -5.98 -13.29 3.14
N PRO A 97 -4.86 -12.63 3.50
CA PRO A 97 -4.48 -11.37 2.89
C PRO A 97 -4.28 -11.50 1.38
N MET A 98 -4.73 -10.50 0.64
CA MET A 98 -4.49 -10.31 -0.80
C MET A 98 -3.33 -9.32 -1.05
N SER A 99 -2.97 -8.54 -0.04
CA SER A 99 -1.82 -7.65 -0.06
C SER A 99 -1.16 -7.60 1.31
N ILE A 100 0.13 -7.26 1.35
CA ILE A 100 0.91 -7.02 2.57
C ILE A 100 1.60 -5.66 2.43
N LEU A 101 1.36 -4.78 3.40
CA LEU A 101 2.06 -3.52 3.60
C LEU A 101 3.15 -3.71 4.66
N ARG A 102 4.37 -3.29 4.34
CA ARG A 102 5.47 -3.10 5.29
C ARG A 102 5.88 -1.65 5.33
N CYS A 103 6.19 -1.16 6.52
CA CYS A 103 6.71 0.18 6.74
C CYS A 103 8.20 0.07 7.04
N ASP A 104 9.00 0.98 6.52
CA ASP A 104 10.44 1.12 6.78
C ASP A 104 10.76 2.63 6.85
N GLY A 105 10.62 3.20 8.04
CA GLY A 105 10.67 4.65 8.25
C GLY A 105 9.62 5.39 7.40
N ASP A 106 10.08 6.35 6.59
CA ASP A 106 9.22 7.16 5.71
C ASP A 106 8.91 6.48 4.37
N GLU A 107 9.47 5.30 4.11
CA GLU A 107 9.14 4.48 2.95
C GLU A 107 8.28 3.29 3.36
N ALA A 108 7.37 2.90 2.47
CA ALA A 108 6.55 1.72 2.70
C ALA A 108 6.45 0.91 1.42
N LEU A 109 6.39 -0.41 1.56
CA LEU A 109 6.23 -1.35 0.46
C LEU A 109 4.90 -2.08 0.60
N LEU A 110 4.00 -1.82 -0.36
CA LEU A 110 2.78 -2.59 -0.55
C LEU A 110 3.00 -3.64 -1.64
N THR A 111 3.03 -4.91 -1.23
CA THR A 111 2.99 -6.05 -2.15
C THR A 111 1.54 -6.50 -2.35
N ILE A 112 1.09 -6.56 -3.60
CA ILE A 112 -0.24 -7.03 -3.98
C ILE A 112 -0.09 -8.35 -4.73
N ALA A 113 -0.85 -9.38 -4.34
CA ALA A 113 -0.73 -10.69 -4.97
C ALA A 113 -1.07 -10.60 -6.47
N PRO A 114 -0.39 -11.37 -7.36
CA PRO A 114 -0.57 -11.23 -8.80
C PRO A 114 -2.01 -11.49 -9.27
N ALA A 115 -2.71 -12.41 -8.60
CA ALA A 115 -4.10 -12.76 -8.88
C ALA A 115 -5.13 -11.70 -8.41
N CYS A 116 -4.71 -10.65 -7.71
CA CYS A 116 -5.62 -9.63 -7.20
C CYS A 116 -6.22 -8.80 -8.33
N GLY A 117 -7.55 -8.84 -8.46
CA GLY A 117 -8.30 -7.94 -9.33
C GLY A 117 -8.14 -6.46 -8.94
N ASN A 118 -8.47 -5.56 -9.87
CA ASN A 118 -8.24 -4.13 -9.71
C ASN A 118 -8.97 -3.51 -8.50
N SER A 119 -10.17 -3.99 -8.16
CA SER A 119 -10.92 -3.48 -7.00
C SER A 119 -10.22 -3.80 -5.67
N ALA A 120 -9.71 -5.02 -5.52
CA ALA A 120 -8.95 -5.41 -4.33
C ALA A 120 -7.61 -4.66 -4.23
N ALA A 121 -6.95 -4.44 -5.38
CA ALA A 121 -5.73 -3.64 -5.43
C ALA A 121 -5.98 -2.17 -5.05
N ALA A 122 -7.07 -1.57 -5.53
CA ALA A 122 -7.46 -0.20 -5.14
C ALA A 122 -7.76 -0.08 -3.65
N MET A 123 -8.51 -1.04 -3.09
CA MET A 123 -8.77 -1.11 -1.66
C MET A 123 -7.47 -1.22 -0.86
N ALA A 124 -6.54 -2.08 -1.28
CA ALA A 124 -5.24 -2.24 -0.63
C ALA A 124 -4.42 -0.94 -0.63
N VAL A 125 -4.34 -0.24 -1.76
CA VAL A 125 -3.62 1.03 -1.87
C VAL A 125 -4.25 2.11 -1.00
N ASN A 126 -5.58 2.25 -1.02
CA ASN A 126 -6.28 3.26 -0.23
C ASN A 126 -6.14 3.02 1.28
N ASN A 127 -6.33 1.78 1.73
CA ASN A 127 -6.16 1.44 3.15
C ASN A 127 -4.71 1.60 3.60
N SER A 128 -3.74 1.26 2.75
CA SER A 128 -2.33 1.46 3.05
C SER A 128 -1.98 2.94 3.19
N ALA A 129 -2.43 3.78 2.26
CA ALA A 129 -2.23 5.23 2.33
C ALA A 129 -2.85 5.82 3.60
N MET A 130 -4.04 5.36 4.01
CA MET A 130 -4.68 5.76 5.26
C MET A 130 -3.88 5.35 6.51
N LEU A 131 -3.28 4.15 6.51
CA LEU A 131 -2.46 3.67 7.63
C LEU A 131 -1.13 4.43 7.76
N LEU A 132 -0.57 4.89 6.64
CA LEU A 132 0.69 5.65 6.59
C LEU A 132 0.50 7.15 6.88
N TYR A 133 -0.72 7.64 6.78
CA TYR A 133 -1.05 9.03 7.10
C TYR A 133 -1.16 9.20 8.62
N THR A 134 -0.02 9.39 9.28
CA THR A 134 0.12 9.55 10.74
C THR A 134 0.77 10.86 11.13
#